data_AF-M2YIJ1-F1
#
_entry.id   AF-M2YIJ1-F1
#
_cell.length_a   1.000
_cell.length_b   1.000
_cell.length_c   1.000
_cell.angle_alpha   90.00
_cell.angle_beta   90.00
_cell.angle_gamma   90.00
#
_symmetry.space_group_name_H-M   'P 1'
#
loop_
_entity.id
_entity.type
_entity.pdbx_description
1 polymer ?
#
loop_
_entity_poly.entity_id
_entity_poly.type
_entity_poly.pdbx_seq_one_letter_code
_entity_poly.pdbx_strand_id
1 'polypeptide(L)'
;MTRTEWWRVDTATLHARKQELAVLKRQMNAEQNAILAEINARGVRACSGHSTLAVLIFEDFQVTDKEAGARADRVLALHPGVGVGGGVVPPLAPLTAEAAAEGAIGGSQIDAIGCDMPVPRCTARHIAMPGT
;
A
#
# COMPACT_ATOMS: atom_id res chain seq x y z
N MET A 1 -12.97 0.67 25.37
CA MET A 1 -11.88 1.67 25.19
C MET A 1 -12.23 2.89 26.02
N THR A 2 -11.40 3.22 27.01
CA THR A 2 -11.57 4.42 27.83
C THR A 2 -11.29 5.67 27.00
N ARG A 3 -12.20 6.65 27.05
CA ARG A 3 -12.04 7.95 26.38
C ARG A 3 -10.99 8.75 27.15
N THR A 4 -9.84 8.99 26.54
CA THR A 4 -8.76 9.75 27.17
C THR A 4 -9.13 11.23 27.30
N GLU A 5 -8.91 11.82 28.47
CA GLU A 5 -9.20 13.23 28.77
C GLU A 5 -8.04 14.15 28.33
N TRP A 6 -7.77 14.23 27.02
CA TRP A 6 -6.62 14.96 26.48
C TRP A 6 -6.53 16.44 26.92
N TRP A 7 -7.65 17.06 27.28
CA TRP A 7 -7.69 18.46 27.75
C TRP A 7 -7.07 18.67 29.13
N ARG A 8 -6.75 17.61 29.88
CA ARG A 8 -6.08 17.69 31.21
C ARG A 8 -4.57 17.41 31.15
N VAL A 9 -4.06 17.01 29.99
CA VAL A 9 -2.68 16.57 29.81
C VAL A 9 -1.80 17.75 29.36
N ASP A 10 -0.54 17.78 29.79
CA ASP A 10 0.41 18.82 29.38
C ASP A 10 0.78 18.73 27.88
N THR A 11 1.27 19.84 27.34
CA THR A 11 1.58 19.96 25.91
C THR A 11 2.67 19.00 25.44
N ALA A 12 3.68 18.69 26.27
CA ALA A 12 4.78 17.80 25.87
C ALA A 12 4.27 16.36 25.72
N THR A 13 3.43 15.91 26.65
CA THR A 13 2.79 14.59 26.57
C THR A 13 1.84 14.49 25.38
N LEU A 14 1.04 15.54 25.09
CA LEU A 14 0.19 15.58 23.90
C LEU A 14 1.01 15.46 22.61
N HIS A 15 2.12 16.18 22.53
CA HIS A 15 3.01 16.15 21.37
C HIS A 15 3.64 14.77 21.17
N ALA A 16 4.21 14.20 22.24
CA ALA A 16 4.81 12.87 22.21
C ALA A 16 3.79 11.81 21.76
N ARG A 17 2.59 11.80 22.36
CA ARG A 17 1.57 10.82 22.02
C ARG A 17 1.08 10.95 20.58
N LYS A 18 0.92 12.18 20.08
CA LYS A 18 0.62 12.42 18.66
C LYS A 18 1.72 11.87 17.74
N GLN A 19 2.99 12.02 18.11
CA GLN A 19 4.10 11.47 17.32
C GLN A 19 4.11 9.94 17.32
N GLU A 20 3.90 9.30 18.46
CA GLU A 20 3.75 7.84 18.56
C GLU A 20 2.62 7.33 17.67
N LEU A 21 1.45 7.96 17.72
CA LEU A 21 0.31 7.60 16.86
C LEU A 21 0.61 7.80 15.37
N ALA A 22 1.43 8.78 15.00
CA ALA A 22 1.85 8.97 13.63
C ALA A 22 2.76 7.83 13.14
N VAL A 23 3.69 7.35 13.97
CA VAL A 23 4.51 6.17 13.66
C VAL A 23 3.64 4.93 13.54
N LEU A 24 2.76 4.67 14.52
CA LEU A 24 1.84 3.54 14.50
C LEU A 24 0.95 3.55 13.25
N LYS A 25 0.42 4.72 12.87
CA LYS A 25 -0.37 4.85 11.64
C LYS A 25 0.43 4.46 10.40
N ARG A 26 1.72 4.82 10.32
CA ARG A 26 2.58 4.46 9.18
C ARG A 26 2.88 2.95 9.16
N GLN A 27 3.14 2.35 10.32
CA GLN A 27 3.33 0.90 10.44
C GLN A 27 2.07 0.13 10.02
N MET A 28 0.88 0.54 10.48
CA MET A 28 -0.39 -0.07 10.08
C MET A 28 -0.64 0.08 8.58
N ASN A 29 -0.30 1.22 7.98
CA ASN A 29 -0.38 1.37 6.52
C ASN A 29 0.58 0.43 5.79
N ALA A 30 1.80 0.22 6.31
CA ALA A 30 2.76 -0.71 5.71
C ALA A 30 2.29 -2.17 5.80
N GLU A 31 1.68 -2.55 6.93
CA GLU A 31 1.04 -3.87 7.09
C GLU A 31 -0.13 -4.05 6.12
N GLN A 32 -0.98 -3.03 5.97
CA GLN A 32 -2.06 -3.04 4.96
C GLN A 32 -1.50 -3.22 3.55
N ASN A 33 -0.41 -2.54 3.20
CA ASN A 33 0.23 -2.70 1.90
C ASN A 33 0.77 -4.12 1.67
N ALA A 34 1.33 -4.76 2.70
CA ALA A 34 1.77 -6.15 2.61
C ALA A 34 0.60 -7.12 2.37
N ILE A 35 -0.55 -6.90 3.02
CA ILE A 35 -1.78 -7.67 2.78
C ILE A 35 -2.29 -7.46 1.35
N LEU A 36 -2.30 -6.21 0.86
CA LEU A 36 -2.71 -5.89 -0.51
C LEU A 36 -1.77 -6.52 -1.54
N ALA A 37 -0.47 -6.61 -1.26
CA ALA A 37 0.49 -7.30 -2.10
C ALA A 37 0.16 -8.79 -2.23
N GLU A 38 -0.17 -9.45 -1.11
CA GLU A 38 -0.55 -10.86 -1.09
C GLU A 38 -1.87 -11.10 -1.84
N ILE A 39 -2.87 -10.22 -1.66
CA ILE A 39 -4.12 -10.25 -2.44
C ILE A 39 -3.82 -10.13 -3.94
N ASN A 40 -2.91 -9.23 -4.32
CA ASN A 40 -2.51 -9.05 -5.70
C ASN A 40 -1.80 -10.30 -6.25
N ALA A 41 -0.89 -10.91 -5.48
CA ALA A 41 -0.18 -12.13 -5.86
C ALA A 41 -1.10 -13.34 -6.07
N ARG A 42 -2.16 -13.46 -5.25
CA ARG A 42 -3.21 -14.50 -5.39
C ARG A 42 -4.23 -14.19 -6.48
N GLY A 43 -4.22 -12.97 -7.00
CA GLY A 43 -5.17 -12.46 -7.98
C GLY A 43 -6.32 -11.69 -7.33
N VAL A 44 -6.34 -10.37 -7.52
CA VAL A 44 -7.32 -9.44 -6.93
C VAL A 44 -8.77 -9.86 -7.19
N ARG A 45 -9.08 -10.26 -8.43
CA ARG A 45 -10.44 -10.70 -8.81
C ARG A 45 -10.87 -11.96 -8.06
N ALA A 46 -9.96 -12.92 -7.86
CA ALA A 46 -10.29 -14.16 -7.18
C ALA A 46 -10.51 -13.93 -5.68
N CYS A 47 -9.75 -13.02 -5.06
CA CYS A 47 -9.87 -12.73 -3.64
C CYS A 47 -11.01 -11.78 -3.28
N SER A 48 -11.38 -10.84 -4.16
CA SER A 48 -12.28 -9.74 -3.80
C SER A 48 -13.37 -9.42 -4.83
N GLY A 49 -13.33 -9.99 -6.02
CA GLY A 49 -14.24 -9.66 -7.13
C GLY A 49 -13.86 -8.40 -7.92
N HIS A 50 -12.98 -7.54 -7.41
CA HIS A 50 -12.55 -6.33 -8.10
C HIS A 50 -11.61 -6.62 -9.28
N SER A 51 -11.64 -5.74 -10.28
CA SER A 51 -10.83 -5.89 -11.50
C SER A 51 -9.35 -5.57 -11.31
N THR A 52 -9.03 -4.67 -10.37
CA THR A 52 -7.66 -4.22 -10.11
C THR A 52 -7.47 -3.87 -8.65
N LEU A 53 -6.22 -3.83 -8.19
CA LEU A 53 -5.87 -3.44 -6.84
C LEU A 53 -6.30 -1.99 -6.52
N ALA A 54 -6.20 -1.07 -7.49
CA ALA A 54 -6.63 0.31 -7.30
C ALA A 54 -8.15 0.42 -7.09
N VAL A 55 -8.97 -0.36 -7.79
CA VAL A 55 -10.43 -0.37 -7.59
C VAL A 55 -10.77 -0.92 -6.21
N LEU A 56 -10.14 -2.02 -5.79
CA LEU A 56 -10.28 -2.54 -4.42
C LEU A 56 -9.96 -1.45 -3.37
N ILE A 57 -8.83 -0.76 -3.54
CA ILE A 57 -8.40 0.28 -2.59
C ILE A 57 -9.38 1.48 -2.58
N PHE A 58 -9.87 1.90 -3.74
CA PHE A 58 -10.84 2.97 -3.85
C PHE A 58 -12.12 2.66 -3.05
N GLU A 59 -12.68 1.47 -3.24
CA GLU A 59 -13.94 1.05 -2.60
C GLU A 59 -13.77 0.75 -1.10
N ASP A 60 -12.75 -0.01 -0.70
CA ASP A 60 -12.58 -0.41 0.70
C ASP A 60 -12.15 0.75 1.61
N PHE A 61 -11.30 1.65 1.11
CA PHE A 61 -10.73 2.73 1.92
C PHE A 61 -11.43 4.08 1.72
N GLN A 62 -12.42 4.16 0.82
CA GLN A 62 -13.19 5.37 0.56
C GLN A 62 -12.29 6.57 0.24
N VAL A 63 -11.29 6.34 -0.63
CA VAL A 63 -10.32 7.35 -1.07
C VAL A 63 -10.59 7.77 -2.51
N THR A 64 -9.95 8.84 -2.97
CA THR A 64 -10.03 9.23 -4.40
C THR A 64 -9.31 8.22 -5.30
N ASP A 65 -9.70 8.15 -6.58
CA ASP A 65 -9.01 7.33 -7.59
C ASP A 65 -7.49 7.60 -7.65
N LYS A 66 -7.10 8.87 -7.54
CA LYS A 66 -5.69 9.27 -7.56
C LYS A 66 -4.90 8.66 -6.39
N GLU A 67 -5.47 8.74 -5.19
CA GLU A 67 -4.85 8.15 -3.99
C GLU A 67 -4.85 6.62 -4.05
N ALA A 68 -5.93 6.01 -4.55
CA ALA A 68 -6.00 4.57 -4.74
C ALA A 68 -4.93 4.05 -5.71
N GLY A 69 -4.75 4.75 -6.83
CA GLY A 69 -3.69 4.48 -7.80
C GLY A 69 -2.30 4.59 -7.19
N ALA A 70 -2.02 5.69 -6.46
CA ALA A 70 -0.73 5.88 -5.80
C ALA A 70 -0.45 4.79 -4.76
N ARG A 71 -1.45 4.37 -3.98
CA ARG A 71 -1.31 3.25 -3.03
C ARG A 71 -1.03 1.93 -3.74
N ALA A 72 -1.74 1.63 -4.83
CA ALA A 72 -1.49 0.43 -5.61
C ALA A 72 -0.06 0.41 -6.17
N ASP A 73 0.42 1.55 -6.70
CA ASP A 73 1.79 1.67 -7.20
C ASP A 73 2.82 1.44 -6.09
N ARG A 74 2.61 2.00 -4.88
CA ARG A 74 3.48 1.72 -3.71
C ARG A 74 3.49 0.24 -3.36
N VAL A 75 2.33 -0.43 -3.34
CA VAL A 75 2.25 -1.87 -3.04
C VAL A 75 3.10 -2.66 -4.02
N LEU A 76 2.97 -2.39 -5.32
CA LEU A 76 3.71 -3.08 -6.36
C LEU A 76 5.22 -2.77 -6.37
N ALA A 77 5.62 -1.58 -5.88
CA ALA A 77 7.03 -1.20 -5.80
C ALA A 77 7.74 -1.80 -4.56
N LEU A 78 7.03 -1.89 -3.43
CA LEU A 78 7.63 -2.24 -2.14
C LEU A 78 7.59 -3.74 -1.82
N HIS A 79 6.73 -4.51 -2.49
CA HIS A 79 6.54 -5.91 -2.18
C HIS A 79 6.87 -6.83 -3.36
N PRO A 80 7.26 -8.09 -3.10
CA PRO A 80 7.43 -9.07 -4.16
C PRO A 80 6.15 -9.23 -4.98
N GLY A 81 6.31 -9.40 -6.28
CA GLY A 81 5.22 -9.68 -7.22
C GLY A 81 5.26 -11.10 -7.78
N VAL A 82 4.29 -11.40 -8.63
CA VAL A 82 4.25 -12.63 -9.43
C VAL A 82 4.32 -12.26 -10.91
N GLY A 83 5.34 -12.77 -11.60
CA GLY A 83 5.53 -12.56 -13.02
C GLY A 83 4.58 -13.42 -13.87
N VAL A 84 4.53 -13.15 -15.18
CA VAL A 84 3.63 -13.83 -16.14
C VAL A 84 3.80 -15.36 -16.15
N GLY A 85 4.98 -15.86 -15.80
CA GLY A 85 5.28 -17.30 -15.68
C GLY A 85 5.11 -17.88 -14.27
N GLY A 86 4.51 -17.15 -13.31
CA GLY A 86 4.34 -17.59 -11.93
C GLY A 86 5.59 -17.45 -11.05
N GLY A 87 6.72 -16.98 -11.60
CA GLY A 87 7.94 -16.71 -10.85
C GLY A 87 7.80 -15.49 -9.94
N VAL A 88 8.46 -15.53 -8.78
CA VAL A 88 8.50 -14.40 -7.85
C VAL A 88 9.38 -13.29 -8.43
N VAL A 89 8.84 -12.08 -8.49
CA VAL A 89 9.58 -10.86 -8.86
C VAL A 89 9.98 -10.15 -7.57
N PRO A 90 11.27 -9.87 -7.32
CA PRO A 90 11.69 -9.16 -6.12
C PRO A 90 11.15 -7.71 -6.09
N PRO A 91 11.03 -7.11 -4.89
CA PRO A 91 10.57 -5.72 -4.76
C PRO A 91 11.57 -4.76 -5.41
N LEU A 92 11.06 -3.66 -5.98
CA LEU A 92 11.88 -2.63 -6.62
C LEU A 92 12.67 -1.80 -5.61
N ALA A 93 12.10 -1.56 -4.43
CA ALA A 93 12.73 -0.76 -3.37
C ALA A 93 12.67 -1.45 -1.99
N PRO A 94 13.46 -2.53 -1.77
CA PRO A 94 13.44 -3.28 -0.52
C PRO A 94 13.78 -2.42 0.71
N LEU A 95 14.76 -1.53 0.62
CA LEU A 95 15.12 -0.63 1.74
C LEU A 95 14.00 0.38 2.06
N THR A 96 13.22 0.78 1.06
CA THR A 96 12.06 1.67 1.27
C THR A 96 10.92 0.88 1.94
N ALA A 97 10.77 -0.40 1.61
CA ALA A 97 9.79 -1.28 2.24
C ALA A 97 10.11 -1.51 3.72
N GLU A 98 11.38 -1.75 4.07
CA GLU A 98 11.85 -1.89 5.45
C GLU A 98 11.59 -0.61 6.25
N ALA A 99 12.01 0.55 5.73
CA ALA A 99 11.78 1.83 6.40
C ALA A 99 10.28 2.17 6.57
N ALA A 100 9.43 1.74 5.63
CA ALA A 100 7.98 1.87 5.75
C ALA A 100 7.42 0.95 6.85
N ALA A 101 7.88 -0.30 6.93
CA ALA A 101 7.48 -1.28 7.94
C ALA A 101 7.83 -0.82 9.36
N GLU A 102 8.97 -0.13 9.53
CA GLU A 102 9.35 0.49 10.80
C GLU A 102 8.52 1.74 11.14
N GLY A 103 7.78 2.30 10.18
CA GLY A 103 7.05 3.55 10.33
C GLY A 103 7.93 4.79 10.30
N ALA A 104 9.17 4.66 9.82
CA ALA A 104 10.12 5.77 9.65
C ALA A 104 9.67 6.73 8.54
N ILE A 105 9.08 6.19 7.46
CA ILE A 105 8.56 6.96 6.31
C ILE A 105 7.09 6.66 6.01
N GLY A 106 6.38 7.66 5.48
CA GLY A 106 4.97 7.56 5.08
C GLY A 106 4.76 7.63 3.57
N GLY A 107 3.51 7.46 3.12
CA GLY A 107 3.14 7.39 1.71
C GLY A 107 3.72 8.51 0.84
N SER A 108 3.62 9.77 1.26
CA SER A 108 4.17 10.91 0.50
C SER A 108 5.70 10.91 0.39
N GLN A 109 6.40 10.38 1.39
CA GLN A 109 7.86 10.24 1.31
C GLN A 109 8.24 9.08 0.37
N ILE A 110 7.48 7.98 0.42
CA ILE A 110 7.64 6.86 -0.51
C ILE A 110 7.41 7.32 -1.95
N ASP A 111 6.37 8.12 -2.21
CA ASP A 111 6.10 8.66 -3.56
C ASP A 111 7.26 9.53 -4.06
N ALA A 112 7.84 10.35 -3.18
CA ALA A 112 8.96 11.20 -3.53
C ALA A 112 10.22 10.39 -3.83
N ILE A 113 10.45 9.27 -3.13
CA ILE A 113 11.55 8.33 -3.40
C ILE A 113 11.29 7.54 -4.69
N GLY A 114 10.03 7.14 -4.92
CA GLY A 114 9.63 6.27 -6.02
C GLY A 114 9.32 6.95 -7.35
N CYS A 115 9.41 8.28 -7.43
CA CYS A 115 9.12 9.06 -8.65
C CYS A 115 9.89 8.57 -9.89
N ASP A 116 11.04 7.90 -9.72
CA ASP A 116 11.88 7.39 -10.80
C ASP A 116 11.73 5.86 -11.04
N MET A 117 10.89 5.13 -10.29
CA MET A 117 10.76 3.68 -10.43
C MET A 117 9.64 3.28 -11.40
N PRO A 118 9.93 2.64 -12.55
CA PRO A 118 8.89 2.12 -13.43
C PRO A 118 8.23 0.89 -12.79
N VAL A 119 7.01 1.06 -12.28
CA VAL A 119 6.24 -0.03 -11.68
C VAL A 119 5.54 -0.82 -12.80
N PRO A 120 5.85 -2.12 -13.02
CA PRO A 120 5.19 -2.91 -14.05
C PRO A 120 3.75 -3.16 -13.63
N ARG A 121 2.82 -2.35 -14.17
CA ARG A 121 1.40 -2.60 -14.02
C ARG A 121 1.05 -3.82 -14.85
N CYS A 122 0.66 -4.93 -14.22
CA CYS A 122 -0.03 -6.02 -14.89
C CYS A 122 -1.38 -5.49 -15.38
N THR A 123 -1.38 -4.83 -16.53
CA THR A 123 -2.60 -4.50 -17.24
C THR A 123 -3.18 -5.81 -17.75
N ALA A 124 -4.23 -6.30 -17.10
CA ALA A 124 -5.14 -7.29 -17.67
C ALA A 124 -5.91 -6.67 -18.86
N ARG A 125 -5.20 -6.22 -19.89
CA ARG A 125 -5.74 -5.62 -21.10
C ARG A 125 -5.35 -6.53 -22.27
N HIS A 126 -6.35 -7.26 -22.75
CA HIS A 126 -6.34 -8.22 -23.87
C HIS A 126 -6.00 -9.67 -23.52
N ILE A 127 -6.98 -10.38 -22.95
CA ILE A 127 -7.31 -11.70 -23.51
C ILE A 127 -8.34 -11.43 -24.60
N ALA A 128 -7.86 -11.02 -25.78
CA ALA A 128 -8.62 -11.26 -27.00
C ALA A 128 -8.48 -12.75 -27.28
N MET A 129 -9.54 -13.52 -27.04
CA MET A 129 -9.63 -14.85 -27.64
C MET A 129 -9.80 -14.65 -29.15
N PRO A 130 -8.90 -15.16 -30.02
CA PRO A 130 -9.22 -15.26 -31.42
C PRO A 130 -10.30 -16.34 -31.56
N GLY A 131 -11.49 -15.92 -31.99
CA GLY A 131 -12.52 -16.85 -32.43
C GLY A 131 -12.10 -17.50 -33.74
N THR A 132 -12.13 -18.84 -33.76
CA THR A 132 -12.79 -19.74 -34.71
C THR A 132 -12.50 -21.16 -34.27
#